data_AF-A0A7X0HK28-F1
#
_entry.id   AF-A0A7X0HK28-F1
#
_cell.length_a   1.000
_cell.length_b   1.000
_cell.length_c   1.000
_cell.angle_alpha   90.00
_cell.angle_beta   90.00
_cell.angle_gamma   90.00
#
_symmetry.space_group_name_H-M   'P 1'
#
loop_
_entity.id
_entity.type
_entity.pdbx_description
1 polymer ?
#
loop_
_entity_poly.entity_id
_entity_poly.type
_entity_poly.pdbx_seq_one_letter_code
_entity_poly.pdbx_strand_id
1 'polypeptide(L)'
;MPIRPENLHRYPRDWPQISARIRFQRAGGRCECTGHCGLTHPGGRCPAVHDQIHPDTGSVVCLTTAHLNHTPEDVRDENLLAACQLCHLRIDHGHHRVTRSLTLAARAAAAGQLGLLPETTLTRTEPPTPPRPTRDRAPAAALHQLPFPEPEQETTPMARISVKITPLHPDGTECTHAVRPSGKPRDADSGCAGRRNYAVVCNACGPVGEPHGLRVLAEPAQSAHRDHHKAALAPASR
;
A
#
# COMPACT_ATOMS: atom_id res chain seq x y z
N MET A 1 -12.51 -5.49 5.76
CA MET A 1 -11.31 -4.66 5.96
C MET A 1 -10.38 -5.34 6.96
N PRO A 2 -9.05 -5.31 6.78
CA PRO A 2 -8.11 -5.81 7.78
C PRO A 2 -8.14 -4.94 9.04
N ILE A 3 -8.07 -5.57 10.22
CA ILE A 3 -7.98 -4.85 11.51
C ILE A 3 -6.60 -4.21 11.59
N ARG A 4 -6.56 -2.92 11.92
CA ARG A 4 -5.29 -2.22 12.09
C ARG A 4 -4.54 -2.75 13.31
N PRO A 5 -3.21 -2.90 13.26
CA PRO A 5 -2.43 -3.42 14.39
C PRO A 5 -2.69 -2.69 15.71
N GLU A 6 -2.84 -1.36 15.66
CA GLU A 6 -3.12 -0.54 16.84
C GLU A 6 -4.46 -0.87 17.52
N ASN A 7 -5.43 -1.43 16.79
CA ASN A 7 -6.76 -1.73 17.31
C ASN A 7 -6.93 -3.20 17.73
N LEU A 8 -5.94 -4.07 17.50
CA LEU A 8 -6.06 -5.50 17.79
C LEU A 8 -6.40 -5.78 19.26
N HIS A 9 -5.88 -4.96 20.18
CA HIS A 9 -6.12 -5.09 21.62
C HIS A 9 -7.59 -4.85 22.05
N ARG A 10 -8.39 -4.19 21.20
CA ARG A 10 -9.81 -3.91 21.45
C ARG A 10 -10.71 -5.11 21.17
N TYR A 11 -10.20 -6.07 20.40
CA TYR A 11 -10.92 -7.29 20.06
C TYR A 11 -10.63 -8.37 21.10
N PRO A 12 -11.59 -9.28 21.37
CA PRO A 12 -11.33 -10.41 22.23
C PRO A 12 -10.30 -11.36 21.60
N ARG A 13 -9.60 -12.14 22.43
CA ARG A 13 -8.52 -13.04 21.98
C ARG A 13 -8.99 -14.11 20.98
N ASP A 14 -10.24 -14.52 21.08
CA ASP A 14 -10.89 -15.51 20.22
C ASP A 14 -11.57 -14.88 18.98
N TRP A 15 -11.27 -13.62 18.67
CA TRP A 15 -11.79 -12.95 17.48
C TRP A 15 -11.61 -13.75 16.16
N PRO A 16 -10.48 -14.42 15.88
CA PRO A 16 -10.35 -15.23 14.68
C PRO A 16 -11.44 -16.31 14.55
N GLN A 17 -11.80 -16.95 15.67
CA GLN A 17 -12.84 -17.97 15.75
C GLN A 17 -14.23 -17.36 15.58
N ILE A 18 -14.52 -16.24 16.25
CA ILE A 18 -15.78 -15.50 16.11
C ILE A 18 -15.96 -15.06 14.65
N SER A 19 -14.94 -14.45 14.06
CA SER A 19 -14.95 -13.98 12.68
C SER A 19 -15.18 -15.11 11.68
N ALA A 20 -14.51 -16.26 11.86
CA ALA A 20 -14.70 -17.43 11.00
C ALA A 20 -16.11 -18.02 11.14
N ARG A 21 -16.63 -18.13 12.37
CA ARG A 21 -18.00 -18.60 12.63
C ARG A 21 -19.03 -17.73 11.93
N ILE A 22 -18.95 -16.40 12.08
CA ILE A 22 -19.89 -15.48 11.41
C ILE A 22 -19.80 -15.63 9.89
N ARG A 23 -18.60 -15.65 9.30
CA ARG A 23 -18.42 -15.64 7.83
C ARG A 23 -18.75 -16.97 7.16
N PHE A 24 -18.39 -18.09 7.76
CA PHE A 24 -18.40 -19.38 7.07
C PHE A 24 -19.38 -20.37 7.65
N GLN A 25 -19.67 -20.30 8.95
CA GLN A 25 -20.64 -21.20 9.58
C GLN A 25 -22.05 -20.61 9.53
N ARG A 26 -22.24 -19.42 10.11
CA ARG A 26 -23.55 -18.73 10.14
C ARG A 26 -23.97 -18.25 8.76
N ALA A 27 -23.08 -17.54 8.07
CA ALA A 27 -23.40 -16.93 6.79
C ALA A 27 -23.23 -17.88 5.58
N GLY A 28 -22.68 -19.08 5.80
CA GLY A 28 -22.41 -20.07 4.74
C GLY A 28 -21.49 -19.55 3.64
N GLY A 29 -20.59 -18.61 3.94
CA GLY A 29 -19.70 -18.00 2.95
C GLY A 29 -20.40 -17.02 2.00
N ARG A 30 -21.64 -16.61 2.26
CA ARG A 30 -22.35 -15.58 1.47
C ARG A 30 -22.66 -14.37 2.33
N CYS A 31 -22.55 -13.17 1.78
CA CYS A 31 -22.85 -11.91 2.47
C CYS A 31 -24.25 -11.91 3.11
N GLU A 32 -24.35 -11.57 4.39
CA GLU A 32 -25.59 -11.48 5.19
C GLU A 32 -26.35 -10.17 5.03
N CYS A 33 -25.79 -9.20 4.32
CA CYS A 33 -26.43 -7.90 4.18
C CYS A 33 -27.79 -8.03 3.46
N THR A 34 -28.85 -7.59 4.14
CA THR A 34 -30.24 -7.52 3.64
C THR A 34 -30.69 -6.09 3.31
N GLY A 35 -29.84 -5.10 3.57
CA GLY A 35 -30.18 -3.68 3.39
C GLY A 35 -29.38 -2.72 4.27
N HIS A 36 -28.64 -3.23 5.26
CA HIS A 36 -27.77 -2.41 6.14
C HIS A 36 -26.79 -1.51 5.39
N CYS A 37 -26.39 -1.89 4.18
CA CYS A 37 -25.51 -1.09 3.33
C CYS A 37 -26.22 0.03 2.54
N GLY A 38 -27.54 0.20 2.71
CA GLY A 38 -28.35 1.17 1.96
C GLY A 38 -28.64 0.76 0.51
N LEU A 39 -28.29 -0.46 0.11
CA LEU A 39 -28.66 -1.03 -1.19
C LEU A 39 -29.86 -1.97 -1.06
N THR A 40 -30.72 -1.96 -2.07
CA THR A 40 -31.69 -3.03 -2.26
C THR A 40 -31.01 -4.24 -2.91
N HIS A 41 -31.18 -5.43 -2.34
CA HIS A 41 -30.63 -6.65 -2.87
C HIS A 41 -31.72 -7.51 -3.53
N PRO A 42 -31.54 -7.96 -4.79
CA PRO A 42 -32.43 -8.95 -5.39
C PRO A 42 -32.49 -10.22 -4.52
N GLY A 43 -33.70 -10.66 -4.17
CA GLY A 43 -33.90 -11.78 -3.25
C GLY A 43 -33.68 -11.46 -1.76
N GLY A 44 -33.66 -10.18 -1.38
CA GLY A 44 -33.64 -9.73 0.02
C GLY A 44 -32.29 -9.87 0.73
N ARG A 45 -31.27 -10.45 0.08
CA ARG A 45 -29.93 -10.67 0.66
C ARG A 45 -28.86 -10.57 -0.42
N CYS A 46 -27.75 -9.91 -0.11
CA CYS A 46 -26.63 -9.72 -1.03
C CYS A 46 -26.20 -11.07 -1.67
N PRO A 47 -26.06 -11.13 -3.02
CA PRO A 47 -25.70 -12.35 -3.71
C PRO A 47 -24.21 -12.71 -3.62
N ALA A 48 -23.36 -11.81 -3.09
CA ALA A 48 -21.91 -12.01 -3.08
C ALA A 48 -21.49 -13.20 -2.19
N VAL A 49 -20.78 -14.15 -2.79
CA VAL A 49 -20.23 -15.36 -2.14
C VAL A 49 -18.70 -15.24 -2.08
N HIS A 50 -18.09 -15.65 -0.97
CA HIS A 50 -16.64 -15.63 -0.78
C HIS A 50 -15.91 -16.35 -1.91
N ASP A 51 -14.77 -15.78 -2.33
CA ASP A 51 -13.88 -16.26 -3.38
C ASP A 51 -14.50 -16.35 -4.78
N GLN A 52 -15.72 -15.88 -4.96
CA GLN A 52 -16.35 -15.71 -6.26
C GLN A 52 -16.23 -14.28 -6.78
N ILE A 53 -16.51 -14.07 -8.06
CA ILE A 53 -16.58 -12.73 -8.65
C ILE A 53 -17.86 -12.03 -8.21
N HIS A 54 -17.73 -10.81 -7.70
CA HIS A 54 -18.88 -10.00 -7.29
C HIS A 54 -19.68 -9.55 -8.52
N PRO A 55 -21.02 -9.70 -8.54
CA PRO A 55 -21.84 -9.37 -9.71
C PRO A 55 -21.77 -7.88 -10.09
N ASP A 56 -21.82 -6.97 -9.11
CA ASP A 56 -21.78 -5.52 -9.39
C ASP A 56 -20.37 -4.94 -9.61
N THR A 57 -19.35 -5.42 -8.90
CA THR A 57 -18.02 -4.80 -8.89
C THR A 57 -17.00 -5.54 -9.77
N GLY A 58 -17.22 -6.82 -10.10
CA GLY A 58 -16.29 -7.65 -10.87
C GLY A 58 -15.03 -8.09 -10.11
N SER A 59 -14.89 -7.70 -8.83
CA SER A 59 -13.77 -8.10 -7.97
C SER A 59 -14.02 -9.44 -7.29
N VAL A 60 -12.96 -10.18 -6.94
CA VAL A 60 -13.06 -11.36 -6.08
C VAL A 60 -13.59 -10.96 -4.69
N VAL A 61 -14.62 -11.65 -4.23
CA VAL A 61 -15.31 -11.36 -2.97
C VAL A 61 -14.50 -11.90 -1.79
N CYS A 62 -14.10 -10.99 -0.91
CA CYS A 62 -13.52 -11.30 0.39
C CYS A 62 -14.56 -10.93 1.45
N LEU A 63 -15.07 -11.94 2.15
CA LEU A 63 -15.96 -11.70 3.27
C LEU A 63 -15.17 -11.29 4.51
N THR A 64 -15.69 -10.28 5.19
CA THR A 64 -15.18 -9.78 6.47
C THR A 64 -16.36 -9.58 7.43
N THR A 65 -16.09 -9.57 8.73
CA THR A 65 -17.12 -9.31 9.75
C THR A 65 -17.23 -7.80 9.97
N ALA A 66 -18.44 -7.26 9.83
CA ALA A 66 -18.76 -5.86 10.10
C ALA A 66 -19.49 -5.72 11.45
N HIS A 67 -19.19 -4.67 12.21
CA HIS A 67 -19.92 -4.29 13.43
C HIS A 67 -20.95 -3.22 13.04
N LEU A 68 -22.23 -3.46 13.32
CA LEU A 68 -23.30 -2.54 12.93
C LEU A 68 -23.25 -1.23 13.72
N ASN A 69 -22.76 -1.25 14.96
CA ASN A 69 -22.56 -0.09 15.82
C ASN A 69 -21.12 0.48 15.78
N HIS A 70 -20.28 -0.02 14.88
CA HIS A 70 -18.86 0.37 14.73
C HIS A 70 -18.01 0.29 16.02
N THR A 71 -18.45 -0.51 17.00
CA THR A 71 -17.75 -0.74 18.28
C THR A 71 -17.05 -2.11 18.27
N PRO A 72 -15.71 -2.16 18.16
CA PRO A 72 -14.91 -3.39 18.14
C PRO A 72 -15.13 -4.36 19.30
N GLU A 73 -15.44 -3.84 20.49
CA GLU A 73 -15.63 -4.61 21.71
C GLU A 73 -16.97 -5.38 21.72
N ASP A 74 -17.96 -4.89 20.95
CA ASP A 74 -19.30 -5.47 20.93
C ASP A 74 -19.41 -6.61 19.91
N VAL A 75 -18.99 -7.79 20.34
CA VAL A 75 -18.96 -9.01 19.52
C VAL A 75 -20.23 -9.86 19.59
N ARG A 76 -21.35 -9.29 20.06
CA ARG A 76 -22.64 -10.00 20.10
C ARG A 76 -23.13 -10.35 18.70
N ASP A 77 -23.75 -11.51 18.54
CA ASP A 77 -24.23 -12.01 17.25
C ASP A 77 -25.19 -11.07 16.54
N GLU A 78 -26.01 -10.32 17.27
CA GLU A 78 -26.92 -9.31 16.71
C GLU A 78 -26.20 -8.08 16.13
N ASN A 79 -24.99 -7.77 16.61
CA ASN A 79 -24.20 -6.64 16.14
C ASN A 79 -23.23 -7.01 15.00
N LEU A 80 -22.95 -8.31 14.83
CA LEU A 80 -22.02 -8.80 13.82
C LEU A 80 -22.75 -9.21 12.53
N LEU A 81 -22.15 -8.84 11.40
CA LEU A 81 -22.65 -9.17 10.07
C LEU A 81 -21.51 -9.71 9.20
N ALA A 82 -21.69 -10.85 8.51
CA ALA A 82 -20.79 -11.23 7.43
C ALA A 82 -21.04 -10.35 6.20
N ALA A 83 -20.08 -9.50 5.83
CA ALA A 83 -20.21 -8.53 4.76
C ALA A 83 -19.14 -8.70 3.68
N CYS A 84 -19.55 -8.60 2.40
CA CYS A 84 -18.61 -8.41 1.29
C CYS A 84 -17.97 -7.02 1.34
N GLN A 85 -16.90 -6.79 0.59
CA GLN A 85 -16.18 -5.51 0.61
C GLN A 85 -17.09 -4.32 0.29
N LEU A 86 -17.98 -4.45 -0.71
CA LEU A 86 -18.92 -3.39 -1.08
C LEU A 86 -19.89 -3.05 0.06
N CYS A 87 -20.51 -4.07 0.67
CA CYS A 87 -21.48 -3.85 1.73
C CYS A 87 -20.81 -3.33 3.00
N HIS A 88 -19.64 -3.87 3.37
CA HIS A 88 -18.89 -3.44 4.55
C HIS A 88 -18.50 -1.96 4.44
N LEU A 89 -17.91 -1.54 3.31
CA LEU A 89 -17.51 -0.14 3.10
C LEU A 89 -18.69 0.84 3.14
N ARG A 90 -19.88 0.39 2.77
CA ARG A 90 -21.11 1.20 2.85
C ARG A 90 -21.67 1.30 4.25
N ILE A 91 -21.62 0.22 5.03
CA ILE A 91 -21.97 0.22 6.45
C ILE A 91 -21.03 1.18 7.20
N ASP A 92 -19.74 1.17 6.86
CA ASP A 92 -18.71 2.01 7.49
C ASP A 92 -18.67 3.45 6.96
N HIS A 93 -19.46 3.79 5.94
CA HIS A 93 -19.34 5.07 5.23
C HIS A 93 -19.49 6.29 6.16
N GLY A 94 -20.52 6.27 7.03
CA GLY A 94 -20.79 7.35 7.99
C GLY A 94 -19.65 7.51 8.98
N HIS A 95 -19.27 6.41 9.64
CA HIS A 95 -18.16 6.33 10.58
C HIS A 95 -16.84 6.82 9.97
N HIS A 96 -16.50 6.37 8.76
CA HIS A 96 -15.30 6.81 8.05
C HIS A 96 -15.31 8.30 7.72
N ARG A 97 -16.47 8.89 7.39
CA ARG A 97 -16.56 10.33 7.12
C ARG A 97 -16.29 11.15 8.38
N VAL A 98 -16.82 10.72 9.53
CA VAL A 98 -16.59 11.35 10.84
C VAL A 98 -15.11 11.24 11.22
N THR A 99 -14.58 10.01 11.27
CA THR A 99 -13.19 9.73 11.64
C THR A 99 -12.18 10.44 10.74
N ARG A 100 -12.42 10.47 9.42
CA ARG A 100 -11.57 11.21 8.47
C ARG A 100 -11.53 12.69 8.80
N SER A 101 -12.66 13.31 9.08
CA SER A 101 -12.69 14.75 9.33
C SER A 101 -12.16 15.12 10.71
N LEU A 102 -12.31 14.27 11.74
CA LEU A 102 -11.59 14.44 13.00
C LEU A 102 -10.07 14.36 12.80
N THR A 103 -9.61 13.38 12.00
CA THR A 103 -8.19 13.23 11.66
C THR A 103 -7.65 14.45 10.90
N LEU A 104 -8.44 14.99 9.96
CA LEU A 104 -8.06 16.19 9.21
C LEU A 104 -8.05 17.43 10.09
N ALA A 105 -9.04 17.60 10.98
CA ALA A 105 -9.09 18.72 11.93
C ALA A 105 -7.89 18.68 12.89
N ALA A 106 -7.56 17.51 13.45
CA ALA A 106 -6.39 17.33 14.30
C ALA A 106 -5.08 17.65 13.57
N ARG A 107 -4.94 17.25 12.29
CA ARG A 107 -3.78 17.59 11.46
C ARG A 107 -3.69 19.08 11.17
N ALA A 108 -4.80 19.74 10.86
CA ALA A 108 -4.85 21.18 10.63
C ALA A 108 -4.45 21.96 11.90
N ALA A 109 -4.99 21.56 13.06
CA ALA A 109 -4.63 22.12 14.36
C ALA A 109 -3.13 21.93 14.66
N ALA A 110 -2.58 20.74 14.42
CA ALA A 110 -1.15 20.47 14.60
C ALA A 110 -0.26 21.30 13.65
N ALA A 111 -0.78 21.67 12.48
CA ALA A 111 -0.12 22.55 11.51
C ALA A 111 -0.32 24.05 11.82
N GLY A 112 -0.95 24.41 12.95
CA GLY A 112 -1.16 25.79 13.38
C GLY A 112 -2.38 26.48 12.77
N GLN A 113 -3.27 25.73 12.12
CA GLN A 113 -4.48 26.27 11.50
C GLN A 113 -5.65 26.24 12.50
N LEU A 114 -6.10 27.42 12.94
CA LEU A 114 -7.21 27.57 13.89
C LEU A 114 -8.55 27.22 13.22
N GLY A 115 -9.35 26.40 13.90
CA GLY A 115 -10.74 26.14 13.50
C GLY A 115 -11.60 27.40 13.67
N LEU A 116 -12.48 27.68 12.72
CA LEU A 116 -13.35 28.87 12.73
C LEU A 116 -14.40 28.86 13.86
N LEU A 117 -14.67 27.70 14.48
CA LEU A 117 -15.62 27.53 15.58
C LEU A 117 -15.09 26.50 16.59
N PRO A 118 -15.39 26.63 17.90
CA PRO A 118 -15.05 25.60 18.88
C PRO A 118 -15.84 24.31 18.61
N GLU A 119 -15.13 23.17 18.54
CA GLU A 119 -15.71 21.84 18.21
C GLU A 119 -16.86 21.42 19.14
N THR A 120 -16.92 21.97 20.36
CA THR A 120 -17.96 21.69 21.36
C THR A 120 -19.38 22.06 20.92
N THR A 121 -19.53 22.88 19.89
CA THR A 121 -20.84 23.37 19.42
C THR A 121 -21.44 22.53 18.28
N LEU A 122 -20.68 21.61 17.69
CA LEU A 122 -21.12 20.84 16.52
C LEU A 122 -21.29 19.36 16.87
N THR A 123 -22.53 18.92 17.04
CA THR A 123 -22.83 17.49 17.15
C THR A 123 -22.56 16.83 15.80
N ARG A 124 -21.48 16.04 15.69
CA ARG A 124 -21.22 15.22 14.49
C ARG A 124 -22.15 14.03 14.48
N THR A 125 -23.27 14.14 13.79
CA THR A 125 -24.10 13.00 13.45
C THR A 125 -23.48 12.21 12.30
N GLU A 126 -23.53 10.88 12.39
CA GLU A 126 -23.19 10.02 11.27
C GLU A 126 -24.21 10.26 10.14
N PRO A 127 -23.76 10.66 8.93
CA PRO A 127 -24.70 10.80 7.83
C PRO A 127 -25.23 9.43 7.42
N PRO A 128 -26.50 9.34 6.96
CA PRO A 128 -26.98 8.12 6.35
C PRO A 128 -26.11 7.78 5.11
N THR A 129 -25.93 6.48 4.86
CA THR A 129 -25.24 6.02 3.65
C THR A 129 -26.02 6.49 2.42
N PRO A 130 -25.40 7.25 1.51
CA PRO A 130 -26.10 7.80 0.36
C PRO A 130 -26.62 6.67 -0.55
N PRO A 131 -27.80 6.83 -1.17
CA PRO A 131 -28.31 5.86 -2.13
C PRO A 131 -27.32 5.71 -3.29
N ARG A 132 -27.18 4.50 -3.82
CA ARG A 132 -26.37 4.31 -5.04
C ARG A 132 -27.08 5.05 -6.18
N PRO A 133 -26.42 5.97 -6.89
CA PRO A 133 -26.97 6.47 -8.13
C PRO A 133 -27.17 5.28 -9.07
N THR A 134 -28.37 5.12 -9.61
CA THR A 134 -28.68 4.16 -10.69
C THR A 134 -27.98 4.65 -11.95
N ARG A 135 -26.65 4.55 -12.00
CA ARG A 135 -25.95 4.59 -13.27
C ARG A 135 -26.16 3.23 -13.87
N ASP A 136 -27.06 3.15 -14.84
CA ASP A 136 -26.95 2.13 -15.86
C ASP A 136 -25.52 2.20 -16.35
N ARG A 137 -24.74 1.19 -15.99
CA ARG A 137 -23.41 1.04 -16.57
C ARG A 137 -23.72 0.69 -18.02
N ALA A 138 -23.67 1.70 -18.89
CA ALA A 138 -23.56 1.43 -20.31
C ALA A 138 -22.50 0.33 -20.45
N PRO A 139 -22.77 -0.80 -21.15
CA PRO A 139 -21.73 -1.79 -21.43
C PRO A 139 -20.57 -0.98 -21.96
N ALA A 140 -19.40 -1.07 -21.32
CA ALA A 140 -18.30 -0.12 -21.47
C ALA A 140 -18.16 0.25 -22.94
N ALA A 141 -18.81 1.36 -23.33
CA ALA A 141 -18.80 1.81 -24.71
C ALA A 141 -17.35 2.23 -24.85
N ALA A 142 -16.61 1.44 -25.63
CA ALA A 142 -15.17 1.49 -25.81
C ALA A 142 -14.71 2.92 -25.51
N LEU A 143 -14.26 3.14 -24.27
CA LEU A 143 -13.69 4.42 -23.87
C LEU A 143 -12.66 4.64 -24.94
N HIS A 144 -12.89 5.68 -25.73
CA HIS A 144 -12.32 5.82 -27.05
C HIS A 144 -10.89 5.33 -27.02
N GLN A 145 -10.59 4.37 -27.89
CA GLN A 145 -9.26 4.24 -28.45
C GLN A 145 -8.96 5.61 -29.07
N LEU A 146 -8.57 6.58 -28.24
CA LEU A 146 -7.54 7.51 -28.65
C LEU A 146 -6.44 6.57 -29.10
N PRO A 147 -6.05 6.58 -30.39
CA PRO A 147 -4.94 5.78 -30.84
C PRO A 147 -3.80 6.16 -29.91
N PHE A 148 -3.41 5.25 -29.03
CA PHE A 148 -2.07 5.32 -28.49
C PHE A 148 -1.21 5.35 -29.76
N PRO A 149 -0.36 6.36 -29.97
CA PRO A 149 0.62 6.26 -31.03
C PRO A 149 1.28 4.89 -30.82
N GLU A 150 1.23 4.05 -31.86
CA GLU A 150 1.94 2.78 -31.89
C GLU A 150 3.30 3.05 -31.25
N PRO A 151 3.71 2.32 -30.21
CA PRO A 151 5.03 2.53 -29.65
C PRO A 151 5.98 2.31 -30.80
N GLU A 152 6.56 3.40 -31.31
CA GLU A 152 7.65 3.32 -32.25
C GLU A 152 8.60 2.32 -31.61
N GLN A 153 8.76 1.19 -32.27
CA GLN A 153 9.72 0.19 -31.90
C GLN A 153 11.09 0.81 -32.22
N GLU A 154 11.48 1.82 -31.45
CA GLU A 154 12.85 2.25 -31.30
C GLU A 154 13.55 1.11 -30.58
N THR A 155 13.91 0.12 -31.37
CA THR A 155 14.94 -0.86 -31.06
C THR A 155 16.30 -0.16 -31.11
N THR A 156 16.45 0.93 -30.36
CA THR A 156 17.76 1.45 -29.98
C THR A 156 18.00 0.90 -28.59
N PRO A 157 18.93 -0.05 -28.39
CA PRO A 157 19.24 -0.53 -27.05
C PRO A 157 19.87 0.63 -26.26
N MET A 158 19.05 1.39 -25.53
CA MET A 158 19.57 2.31 -24.53
C MET A 158 20.26 1.46 -23.46
N ALA A 159 21.59 1.46 -23.48
CA ALA A 159 22.40 0.81 -22.47
C ALA A 159 21.96 1.34 -21.10
N ARG A 160 21.29 0.48 -20.31
CA ARG A 160 20.86 0.85 -18.96
C ARG A 160 22.09 1.17 -18.12
N ILE A 161 22.28 2.45 -17.82
CA ILE A 161 23.38 2.92 -16.97
C ILE A 161 23.14 2.41 -15.56
N SER A 162 24.11 1.68 -15.01
CA SER A 162 24.06 1.17 -13.64
C SER A 162 25.29 1.65 -12.87
N VAL A 163 25.03 2.22 -11.69
CA VAL A 163 26.07 2.75 -10.79
C VAL A 163 25.96 1.99 -9.46
N LYS A 164 27.02 1.30 -9.05
CA LYS A 164 27.06 0.44 -7.85
C LYS A 164 28.21 0.85 -6.93
N ILE A 165 28.05 0.59 -5.63
CA ILE A 165 29.14 0.72 -4.65
C ILE A 165 29.73 -0.66 -4.42
N THR A 166 30.98 -0.82 -4.81
CA THR A 166 31.73 -2.07 -4.79
C THR A 166 32.77 -2.05 -3.68
N PRO A 167 32.79 -3.04 -2.78
CA PRO A 167 33.85 -3.18 -1.78
C PRO A 167 35.16 -3.66 -2.44
N LEU A 168 36.30 -3.08 -2.06
CA LEU A 168 37.61 -3.44 -2.62
C LEU A 168 38.59 -3.96 -1.57
N HIS A 169 39.49 -4.83 -2.01
CA HIS A 169 40.68 -5.31 -1.30
C HIS A 169 41.80 -4.25 -1.28
N PRO A 170 42.84 -4.42 -0.44
CA PRO A 170 44.05 -3.60 -0.49
C PRO A 170 44.70 -3.54 -1.87
N ASP A 171 44.59 -4.63 -2.63
CA ASP A 171 45.14 -4.79 -3.98
C ASP A 171 44.23 -4.22 -5.09
N GLY A 172 43.10 -3.60 -4.71
CA GLY A 172 42.16 -2.96 -5.63
C GLY A 172 41.15 -3.90 -6.30
N THR A 173 41.17 -5.19 -5.99
CA THR A 173 40.21 -6.19 -6.50
C THR A 173 38.87 -6.17 -5.74
N GLU A 174 37.77 -6.53 -6.40
CA GLU A 174 36.44 -6.56 -5.77
C GLU A 174 36.31 -7.67 -4.72
N CYS A 175 35.80 -7.32 -3.54
CA CYS A 175 35.57 -8.24 -2.44
C CYS A 175 34.15 -8.82 -2.49
N THR A 176 34.00 -10.03 -3.03
CA THR A 176 32.72 -10.73 -3.16
C THR A 176 32.34 -11.58 -1.94
N HIS A 177 33.19 -11.63 -0.92
CA HIS A 177 33.05 -12.53 0.23
C HIS A 177 32.32 -11.91 1.42
N ALA A 178 31.76 -12.77 2.30
CA ALA A 178 31.12 -12.34 3.53
C ALA A 178 32.17 -11.79 4.53
N VAL A 179 32.18 -10.48 4.74
CA VAL A 179 33.08 -9.79 5.68
C VAL A 179 32.34 -9.35 6.95
N ARG A 180 33.07 -9.27 8.07
CA ARG A 180 32.60 -8.65 9.32
C ARG A 180 32.53 -7.12 9.15
N PRO A 181 31.82 -6.38 10.03
CA PRO A 181 31.81 -4.91 10.00
C PRO A 181 33.22 -4.29 10.01
N SER A 182 34.18 -4.96 10.65
CA SER A 182 35.61 -4.60 10.69
C SER A 182 36.38 -4.80 9.38
N GLY A 183 35.75 -5.31 8.32
CA GLY A 183 36.38 -5.53 7.00
C GLY A 183 37.14 -6.85 6.86
N LYS A 184 37.38 -7.60 7.95
CA LYS A 184 37.99 -8.94 7.89
C LYS A 184 36.99 -9.99 7.38
N PRO A 185 37.42 -11.02 6.62
CA PRO A 185 36.52 -12.09 6.21
C PRO A 185 35.91 -12.81 7.42
N ARG A 186 34.65 -13.25 7.30
CA ARG A 186 33.99 -14.07 8.33
C ARG A 186 34.54 -15.48 8.38
N ASP A 187 34.99 -15.99 7.24
CA ASP A 187 35.59 -17.29 7.07
C ASP A 187 37.12 -17.16 6.92
N ALA A 188 37.87 -17.88 7.75
CA ALA A 188 39.33 -17.81 7.78
C ALA A 188 39.97 -18.51 6.57
N ASP A 189 39.27 -19.49 5.97
CA ASP A 189 39.78 -20.29 4.85
C ASP A 189 39.51 -19.65 3.47
N SER A 190 38.85 -18.49 3.45
CA SER A 190 38.50 -17.77 2.22
C SER A 190 39.68 -17.13 1.48
N GLY A 191 40.90 -17.17 2.04
CA GLY A 191 42.11 -16.56 1.46
C GLY A 191 42.02 -15.04 1.25
N CYS A 192 40.98 -14.40 1.78
CA CYS A 192 40.63 -13.02 1.54
C CYS A 192 41.44 -12.06 2.45
N ALA A 193 42.23 -11.17 1.85
CA ALA A 193 43.04 -10.17 2.58
C ALA A 193 42.21 -9.15 3.40
N GLY A 194 40.89 -9.14 3.20
CA GLY A 194 39.94 -8.24 3.85
C GLY A 194 39.59 -7.04 2.97
N ARG A 195 38.47 -6.39 3.28
CA ARG A 195 37.99 -5.18 2.59
C ARG A 195 38.66 -3.95 3.19
N ARG A 196 39.23 -3.09 2.35
CA ARG A 196 39.91 -1.85 2.74
C ARG A 196 39.03 -0.61 2.54
N ASN A 197 38.34 -0.51 1.42
CA ASN A 197 37.56 0.67 1.03
C ASN A 197 36.42 0.29 0.07
N TYR A 198 35.65 1.30 -0.35
CA TYR A 198 34.51 1.18 -1.25
C TYR A 198 34.68 2.13 -2.43
N ALA A 199 34.52 1.63 -3.65
CA ALA A 199 34.54 2.44 -4.86
C ALA A 199 33.13 2.53 -5.47
N VAL A 200 32.82 3.66 -6.07
CA VAL A 200 31.63 3.82 -6.90
C VAL A 200 32.01 3.43 -8.33
N VAL A 201 31.33 2.43 -8.90
CA VAL A 201 31.60 1.93 -10.25
C VAL A 201 30.35 2.09 -11.12
N CYS A 202 30.51 2.78 -12.25
CA CYS A 202 29.49 2.94 -13.27
C CYS A 202 29.82 2.04 -14.46
N ASN A 203 28.84 1.33 -15.02
CA ASN A 203 29.09 0.48 -16.20
C ASN A 203 29.49 1.28 -17.47
N ALA A 204 29.15 2.57 -17.53
CA ALA A 204 29.45 3.44 -18.65
C ALA A 204 30.73 4.27 -18.43
N CYS A 205 31.03 4.66 -17.19
CA CYS A 205 32.14 5.56 -16.87
C CYS A 205 33.32 4.87 -16.15
N GLY A 206 33.18 3.61 -15.74
CA GLY A 206 34.18 2.94 -14.91
C GLY A 206 34.18 3.44 -13.46
N PRO A 207 35.32 3.41 -12.75
CA PRO A 207 35.43 3.91 -11.38
C PRO A 207 35.25 5.43 -11.33
N VAL A 208 34.37 5.89 -10.43
CA VAL A 208 33.98 7.30 -10.31
C VAL A 208 34.51 7.86 -9.00
N GLY A 209 35.55 8.69 -9.11
CA GLY A 209 36.19 9.35 -7.97
C GLY A 209 37.06 8.42 -7.13
N GLU A 210 37.51 8.94 -5.99
CA GLU A 210 38.41 8.22 -5.08
C GLU A 210 37.66 7.22 -4.18
N PRO A 211 38.26 6.06 -3.85
CA PRO A 211 37.67 5.10 -2.93
C PRO A 211 37.44 5.65 -1.52
N HIS A 212 36.29 5.36 -0.93
CA HIS A 212 35.90 5.81 0.40
C HIS A 212 36.12 4.74 1.47
N GLY A 213 36.54 5.14 2.67
CA GLY A 213 36.77 4.21 3.80
C GLY A 213 35.49 3.55 4.34
N LEU A 214 34.33 4.18 4.14
CA LEU A 214 33.03 3.67 4.61
C LEU A 214 32.00 3.74 3.48
N ARG A 215 31.08 2.77 3.43
CA ARG A 215 30.02 2.70 2.41
C ARG A 215 29.14 3.94 2.42
N VAL A 216 28.75 4.42 3.60
CA VAL A 216 27.88 5.59 3.77
C VAL A 216 28.50 6.85 3.15
N LEU A 217 29.83 6.94 3.13
CA LEU A 217 30.54 8.07 2.52
C LEU A 217 30.58 7.98 0.99
N ALA A 218 30.37 6.80 0.40
CA ALA A 218 30.30 6.59 -1.05
C ALA A 218 28.88 6.80 -1.63
N GLU A 219 27.84 6.79 -0.80
CA GLU A 219 26.43 6.93 -1.22
C GLU A 219 26.10 8.31 -1.84
N PRO A 220 26.60 9.44 -1.32
CA PRO A 220 26.44 10.75 -1.97
C PRO A 220 27.11 10.80 -3.36
N ALA A 221 28.32 10.26 -3.50
CA ALA A 221 29.05 10.22 -4.76
C ALA A 221 28.34 9.34 -5.80
N GLN A 222 27.81 8.19 -5.39
CA GLN A 222 26.98 7.31 -6.23
C GLN A 222 25.72 8.04 -6.73
N SER A 223 25.04 8.77 -5.85
CA SER A 223 23.80 9.47 -6.17
C SER A 223 24.04 10.64 -7.11
N ALA A 224 25.03 11.49 -6.81
CA ALA A 224 25.42 12.62 -7.66
C ALA A 224 25.80 12.16 -9.08
N HIS A 225 26.57 11.07 -9.19
CA HIS A 225 26.95 10.53 -10.50
C HIS A 225 25.74 9.98 -11.28
N ARG A 226 24.83 9.27 -10.61
CA ARG A 226 23.59 8.78 -11.25
C ARG A 226 22.72 9.94 -11.74
N ASP A 227 22.64 11.02 -10.96
CA ASP A 227 21.82 12.17 -11.32
C ASP A 227 22.44 12.99 -12.46
N HIS A 228 23.78 13.00 -12.60
CA HIS A 228 24.46 13.53 -13.78
C HIS A 228 24.04 12.79 -15.07
N HIS A 229 23.98 11.45 -15.04
CA HIS A 229 23.50 10.67 -16.19
C HIS A 229 22.03 10.94 -16.53
N LYS A 230 21.18 11.12 -15.51
CA LYS A 230 19.77 11.49 -15.75
C LYS A 230 19.64 12.87 -16.38
N ALA A 231 20.46 13.84 -15.93
CA ALA A 231 20.46 15.19 -16.48
C ALA A 231 21.00 15.21 -17.92
N ALA A 232 21.99 14.39 -18.25
CA ALA A 232 22.54 14.27 -19.61
C ALA A 232 21.58 13.57 -20.61
N LEU A 233 20.69 12.71 -20.11
CA LEU A 233 19.66 12.03 -20.91
C LEU A 233 18.38 12.87 -21.10
N ALA A 234 18.24 13.99 -20.37
CA ALA A 234 17.12 14.90 -20.56
C ALA A 234 17.37 15.74 -21.83
N PRO A 235 16.48 15.71 -22.85
CA PRO A 235 16.66 16.57 -24.01
C PRO A 235 16.66 18.03 -23.58
N ALA A 236 17.64 18.79 -24.06
CA ALA A 236 17.67 20.23 -23.87
C ALA A 236 16.33 20.80 -24.36
N SER A 237 15.49 21.26 -23.42
CA SER A 237 14.28 21.98 -23.79
C SER A 237 14.69 23.35 -24.32
N ARG A 238 14.86 23.44 -25.65
CA ARG A 238 14.59 24.60 -26.50
C ARG A 238 14.76 24.24 -27.96
#